data_AF-W2JQV4-F1
#
_entry.id   AF-W2JQV4-F1
#
_cell.length_a   1.000
_cell.length_b   1.000
_cell.length_c   1.000
_cell.angle_alpha   90.00
_cell.angle_beta   90.00
_cell.angle_gamma   90.00
#
_symmetry.space_group_name_H-M   'P 1'
#
loop_
_entity.id
_entity.type
_entity.pdbx_description
1 polymer ?
#
loop_
_entity_poly.entity_id
_entity_poly.type
_entity_poly.pdbx_seq_one_letter_code
_entity_poly.pdbx_strand_id
1 'polypeptide(L)' 'MRDLAILQRMAMGKLRVQFSCDALASMVDLGNACVSLAPKDRPTAAEVLFINFIFINFDFSNNGK' A
#
# COMPACT_ATOMS: atom_id res chain seq x y z
N MET A 1 18.73 17.84 8.77
CA MET A 1 19.35 17.45 7.49
C MET A 1 19.17 15.97 7.13
N ARG A 2 19.25 15.01 8.08
CA ARG A 2 19.03 13.58 7.80
C ARG A 2 17.62 13.29 7.25
N ASP A 3 16.58 13.92 7.81
CA ASP A 3 15.20 13.69 7.39
C ASP A 3 14.94 14.14 5.94
N LEU A 4 15.58 15.23 5.52
CA LEU A 4 15.49 15.72 4.14
C LEU A 4 16.09 14.71 3.14
N ALA A 5 17.23 14.11 3.48
CA ALA A 5 17.86 13.08 2.63
C ALA A 5 16.98 11.82 2.53
N ILE A 6 16.25 11.47 3.60
CA ILE A 6 15.29 10.36 3.60
C ILE A 6 14.09 10.69 2.72
N LEU A 7 13.48 11.87 2.91
CA LEU A 7 12.36 12.37 2.09
C LEU A 7 12.71 12.42 0.61
N GLN A 8 13.92 12.89 0.27
CA GLN A 8 14.40 12.90 -1.12
C GLN A 8 14.49 11.47 -1.68
N ARG A 9 15.05 10.51 -0.94
CA ARG A 9 15.11 9.12 -1.38
C ARG A 9 13.73 8.50 -1.57
N MET A 10 12.76 8.82 -0.71
CA MET A 10 11.36 8.40 -0.86
C MET A 10 10.71 9.00 -2.11
N ALA A 11 10.84 10.31 -2.31
CA ALA A 11 10.27 11.00 -3.47
C ALA A 11 10.86 10.51 -4.80
N MET A 12 12.14 10.13 -4.80
CA MET A 12 12.81 9.51 -5.96
C MET A 12 12.49 8.03 -6.14
N GLY A 13 11.73 7.41 -5.22
CA GLY A 13 11.44 5.98 -5.25
C GLY A 13 12.61 5.07 -4.90
N LYS A 14 13.74 5.63 -4.45
CA LYS A 14 14.92 4.88 -4.00
C LYS A 14 14.70 4.23 -2.63
N LEU A 15 13.72 4.73 -1.87
CA LEU A 15 13.25 4.16 -0.63
C LEU A 15 11.75 3.90 -0.77
N ARG A 16 11.34 2.66 -0.54
CA ARG A 16 9.95 2.18 -0.66
C ARG A 16 9.54 1.53 0.65
N VAL A 17 8.24 1.53 0.93
CA VAL A 17 7.69 0.79 2.07
C VAL A 17 7.87 -0.71 1.84
N GLN A 18 8.08 -1.46 2.91
CA GLN A 18 8.06 -2.91 2.89
C GLN A 18 7.02 -3.37 3.89
N PHE A 19 6.14 -4.26 3.45
CA PHE A 19 5.12 -4.84 4.30
C PHE A 19 5.62 -6.16 4.90
N SER A 20 5.01 -6.57 6.02
CA SER A 20 5.32 -7.86 6.63
C SER A 20 4.98 -9.01 5.69
N CYS A 21 5.71 -10.12 5.81
CA CYS A 21 5.39 -11.36 5.08
C CYS A 21 4.04 -11.94 5.51
N ASP A 22 3.57 -11.62 6.73
CA ASP A 22 2.28 -12.08 7.27
C ASP A 22 1.11 -11.18 6.84
N ALA A 23 1.38 -10.10 6.10
CA ALA A 23 0.32 -9.22 5.63
C ALA A 23 -0.51 -9.89 4.52
N LEU A 24 -1.82 -9.69 4.54
CA LEU A 24 -2.71 -10.13 3.46
C LEU A 24 -2.27 -9.52 2.13
N ALA A 25 -2.26 -10.32 1.06
CA ALA A 25 -1.81 -9.89 -0.26
C ALA A 25 -2.60 -8.65 -0.75
N SER A 26 -3.92 -8.63 -0.58
CA SER A 26 -4.74 -7.46 -0.93
C SER A 26 -4.36 -6.20 -0.16
N MET A 27 -3.94 -6.33 1.10
CA MET A 27 -3.49 -5.21 1.91
C MET A 27 -2.11 -4.69 1.47
N VAL A 28 -1.22 -5.59 1.05
CA VAL A 28 0.07 -5.22 0.47
C VAL A 28 -0.14 -4.47 -0.86
N ASP A 29 -0.98 -4.99 -1.74
CA ASP A 29 -1.28 -4.37 -3.03
C ASP A 29 -1.94 -3.00 -2.87
N LEU A 30 -2.91 -2.89 -1.95
CA LEU A 30 -3.55 -1.63 -1.61
C LEU A 30 -2.55 -0.62 -1.04
N GLY A 31 -1.71 -1.04 -0.09
CA GLY A 31 -0.68 -0.21 0.50
C GLY A 31 0.32 0.32 -0.54
N ASN A 32 0.72 -0.54 -1.48
CA ASN A 32 1.59 -0.18 -2.61
C ASN A 32 0.93 0.85 -3.55
N ALA A 33 -0.36 0.72 -3.85
CA ALA A 33 -1.10 1.68 -4.66
C ALA A 33 -1.16 3.07 -3.98
N CYS A 34 -1.46 3.09 -2.68
CA CYS A 34 -1.51 4.32 -1.88
C CYS A 34 -0.17 5.09 -1.87
N VAL A 35 0.96 4.39 -1.90
CA VAL A 35 2.29 4.99 -1.89
C VAL A 35 2.95 5.07 -3.28
N SER A 36 2.15 4.97 -4.35
CA SER A 36 2.70 5.07 -5.71
C SER A 36 3.47 6.37 -5.93
N LEU A 37 4.55 6.29 -6.70
CA LEU A 37 5.35 7.46 -7.09
C LEU A 37 4.58 8.35 -8.05
N ALA A 38 3.76 7.75 -8.90
CA ALA A 38 2.86 8.47 -9.78
C ALA A 38 1.61 8.89 -8.99
N PRO A 39 1.33 10.21 -8.88
CA PRO A 39 0.16 10.68 -8.13
C PRO A 39 -1.18 10.19 -8.71
N LYS A 40 -1.21 9.89 -10.02
CA LYS A 40 -2.41 9.42 -10.72
C LYS A 40 -2.78 7.98 -10.40
N ASP A 41 -1.82 7.18 -9.95
CA ASP A 41 -2.05 5.78 -9.59
C ASP A 41 -2.47 5.63 -8.12
N ARG A 42 -2.50 6.73 -7.37
CA ARG A 42 -2.92 6.73 -5.97
C ARG A 42 -4.45 6.72 -5.93
N PRO A 43 -5.06 5.71 -5.31
CA PRO A 43 -6.51 5.67 -5.20
C PRO A 43 -7.00 6.78 -4.27
N THR A 44 -8.23 7.22 -4.51
CA THR A 44 -8.95 8.09 -3.60
C THR A 44 -9.38 7.32 -2.35
N ALA A 45 -9.59 8.03 -1.23
CA ALA A 45 -10.06 7.38 0.00
C ALA A 45 -11.39 6.62 -0.18
N ALA A 46 -12.26 7.10 -1.07
CA ALA A 46 -13.51 6.44 -1.41
C ALA A 46 -13.28 5.12 -2.18
N GLU A 47 -12.38 5.11 -3.16
CA GLU A 47 -12.01 3.88 -3.89
C GLU A 47 -11.35 2.86 -2.97
N VAL A 48 -10.48 3.33 -2.06
CA VAL A 48 -9.87 2.47 -1.04
C VAL A 48 -10.95 1.80 -0.20
N LEU A 49 -11.95 2.53 0.30
CA LEU A 49 -13.04 1.96 1.10
C LEU A 49 -13.78 0.83 0.36
N PHE A 50 -14.05 1.01 -0.93
CA PHE A 50 -14.75 0.02 -1.74
C PHE A 50 -13.90 -1.23 -2.00
N ILE A 51 -12.65 -1.04 -2.41
CA ILE A 51 -11.69 -2.13 -2.65
C ILE A 51 -11.41 -2.90 -1.35
N ASN A 52 -11.22 -2.18 -0.25
CA ASN A 52 -10.89 -2.74 1.05
C ASN A 52 -12.02 -3.65 1.58
N PHE A 53 -13.29 -3.24 1.42
CA PHE A 53 -14.41 -4.06 1.92
C PHE A 53 -14.57 -5.40 1.18
N ILE A 54 -14.29 -5.46 -0.13
CA ILE A 54 -14.48 -6.69 -0.91
C ILE A 54 -13.27 -7.62 -0.78
N PHE A 55 -12.06 -7.08 -0.98
CA PHE A 55 -10.85 -7.91 -1.07
C PHE A 55 -10.35 -8.39 0.30
N ILE A 56 -10.45 -7.59 1.35
CA ILE A 56 -10.03 -8.03 2.69
C ILE A 56 -10.92 -9.16 3.20
N ASN A 57 -12.24 -9.05 3.02
CA ASN A 57 -13.15 -10.12 3.42
C ASN A 57 -12.91 -11.41 2.61
N PHE A 58 -12.60 -11.29 1.32
CA PHE A 58 -12.21 -12.44 0.50
C PHE A 58 -10.89 -13.08 0.95
N ASP A 59 -9.87 -12.26 1.23
CA ASP A 59 -8.58 -12.73 1.73
C ASP A 59 -8.73 -13.39 3.11
N PHE A 60 -9.50 -12.81 4.05
CA PHE A 60 -9.80 -13.46 5.33
C PHE A 60 -10.56 -14.77 5.15
N SER A 61 -11.51 -14.83 4.21
CA SER A 61 -12.26 -16.06 3.95
C SER A 61 -11.38 -17.16 3.33
N ASN A 62 -10.34 -16.81 2.56
CA ASN A 62 -9.42 -17.78 1.94
C ASN A 62 -8.19 -18.10 2.82
N ASN A 63 -7.79 -17.21 3.72
CA ASN A 63 -6.77 -17.46 4.75
C ASN A 63 -7.33 -18.17 5.98
N GLY A 64 -8.58 -18.64 5.95
CA GLY A 64 -9.20 -19.48 6.98
C GLY A 64 -8.58 -20.88 7.10
N LYS A 65 -7.27 -20.95 7.30
CA LYS A 65 -6.59 -22.02 8.02
C LYS A 65 -6.32 -21.56 9.44
#